data_AF-A0A9P0FNG6-F1
#
_entry.id   AF-A0A9P0FNG6-F1
#
_cell.length_a   1.000
_cell.length_b   1.000
_cell.length_c   1.000
_cell.angle_alpha   90.00
_cell.angle_beta   90.00
_cell.angle_gamma   90.00
#
_symmetry.space_group_name_H-M   'P 1'
#
loop_
_entity.id
_entity.type
_entity.pdbx_description
1 polymer ?
#
loop_
_entity_poly.entity_id
_entity_poly.type
_entity_poly.pdbx_seq_one_letter_code
_entity_poly.pdbx_strand_id
1 'polypeptide(L)'
;MLKYVNDYCSNAMYLLKIDDDVFVNMPQLTNFIQNDLSPNYTHNLIMANVKKNAPVFRETESKWRVSPEEFSSNVYPTYCPGWRIIYSMDIVQYLYRQSQNTAVKYFWIDDVFVTGILAAKLKDVHKEIGPLTVTNTMVKRYLKESAKYSCFVFSSYSFDINQNGPLMEFLHKQTACFSMANLLDYWMNK
;
A
#
# COMPACT_ATOMS: atom_id res chain seq x y z
N MET A 1 -9.11 -12.89 3.96
CA MET A 1 -7.81 -12.66 3.29
C MET A 1 -6.66 -13.44 3.94
N LEU A 2 -6.21 -13.09 5.15
CA LEU A 2 -4.98 -13.66 5.75
C LEU A 2 -4.93 -15.19 5.80
N LYS A 3 -6.02 -15.83 6.26
CA LYS A 3 -6.13 -17.30 6.27
C LYS A 3 -5.90 -17.93 4.89
N TYR A 4 -6.57 -17.39 3.87
CA TYR A 4 -6.49 -17.92 2.50
C TYR A 4 -5.05 -17.84 1.95
N VAL A 5 -4.40 -16.70 2.12
CA VAL A 5 -3.01 -16.51 1.66
C VAL A 5 -2.05 -17.43 2.45
N ASN A 6 -2.27 -17.58 3.76
CA ASN A 6 -1.49 -18.50 4.58
C ASN A 6 -1.62 -19.95 4.11
N ASP A 7 -2.83 -20.41 3.79
CA ASP A 7 -3.12 -21.81 3.50
C ASP A 7 -2.74 -22.19 2.06
N TYR A 8 -2.86 -21.27 1.11
CA TYR A 8 -2.73 -21.57 -0.33
C TYR A 8 -1.56 -20.85 -1.02
N CYS A 9 -0.93 -19.87 -0.36
CA CYS A 9 0.13 -19.05 -0.95
C CYS A 9 1.33 -18.91 0.02
N SER A 10 1.57 -19.92 0.86
CA SER A 10 2.61 -19.88 1.91
C SER A 10 4.03 -19.60 1.40
N ASN A 11 4.30 -19.90 0.13
CA ASN A 11 5.62 -19.73 -0.51
C ASN A 11 5.75 -18.41 -1.29
N ALA A 12 4.71 -17.56 -1.32
CA ALA A 12 4.84 -16.23 -1.90
C ALA A 12 5.85 -15.40 -1.08
N MET A 13 6.62 -14.54 -1.73
CA MET A 13 7.51 -13.61 -1.02
C MET A 13 6.74 -12.42 -0.45
N TYR A 14 5.81 -11.89 -1.24
CA TYR A 14 5.02 -10.73 -0.91
C TYR A 14 3.54 -10.97 -1.19
N LEU A 15 2.69 -10.34 -0.38
CA LEU A 15 1.26 -10.20 -0.64
C LEU A 15 0.97 -8.74 -0.97
N LEU A 16 0.38 -8.48 -2.13
CA LEU A 16 -0.21 -7.18 -2.47
C LEU A 16 -1.73 -7.25 -2.25
N LYS A 17 -2.25 -6.48 -1.29
CA LYS A 17 -3.69 -6.16 -1.18
C LYS A 17 -3.94 -4.83 -1.87
N ILE A 18 -4.96 -4.78 -2.72
CA ILE A 18 -5.48 -3.55 -3.32
C ILE A 18 -7.01 -3.54 -3.27
N ASP A 19 -7.59 -2.35 -3.29
CA ASP A 19 -9.02 -2.20 -3.55
C ASP A 19 -9.28 -2.22 -5.07
N ASP A 20 -10.53 -2.47 -5.46
CA ASP A 20 -10.95 -2.64 -6.86
C ASP A 20 -11.01 -1.32 -7.66
N ASP A 21 -10.93 -0.19 -6.96
CA ASP A 21 -10.87 1.16 -7.53
C ASP A 21 -9.45 1.74 -7.63
N VAL A 22 -8.44 0.87 -7.51
CA VAL A 22 -7.01 1.20 -7.63
C VAL A 22 -6.39 0.52 -8.86
N PHE A 23 -5.82 1.33 -9.75
CA PHE A 23 -5.06 0.86 -10.89
C PHE A 23 -3.62 0.49 -10.48
N VAL A 24 -3.10 -0.60 -11.06
CA VAL A 24 -1.73 -1.07 -10.87
C VAL A 24 -0.99 -1.09 -12.21
N ASN A 25 0.12 -0.35 -12.29
CA ASN A 25 1.06 -0.44 -13.39
C ASN A 25 1.93 -1.69 -13.19
N MET A 26 1.43 -2.85 -13.63
CA MET A 26 2.05 -4.16 -13.38
C MET A 26 3.53 -4.24 -13.78
N PRO A 27 3.95 -3.72 -14.95
CA PRO A 27 5.36 -3.73 -15.29
C PRO A 27 6.22 -2.88 -14.32
N GLN A 28 5.74 -1.71 -13.89
CA GLN A 28 6.46 -0.90 -12.88
C GLN A 28 6.47 -1.56 -11.50
N LEU A 29 5.39 -2.29 -11.14
CA LEU A 29 5.35 -3.09 -9.91
C LEU A 29 6.45 -4.16 -9.91
N THR A 30 6.60 -4.89 -11.01
CA THR A 30 7.66 -5.91 -11.13
C THR A 30 9.04 -5.29 -10.97
N ASN A 31 9.31 -4.17 -11.65
CA ASN A 31 10.57 -3.45 -11.53
C ASN A 31 10.83 -3.01 -10.08
N PHE A 32 9.83 -2.40 -9.43
CA PHE A 32 9.90 -1.99 -8.04
C PHE A 32 10.19 -3.17 -7.10
N ILE A 33 9.50 -4.30 -7.26
CA ILE A 33 9.72 -5.49 -6.43
C ILE A 33 11.15 -6.01 -6.57
N GLN A 34 11.67 -6.08 -7.80
CA GLN A 34 12.98 -6.66 -8.09
C GLN A 34 14.14 -5.76 -7.66
N ASN A 35 14.03 -4.46 -7.95
CA ASN A 35 15.17 -3.55 -7.84
C ASN A 35 15.15 -2.70 -6.57
N ASP A 36 13.99 -2.43 -6.00
CA ASP A 36 13.85 -1.56 -4.82
C ASP A 36 13.42 -2.34 -3.58
N LEU A 37 12.39 -3.17 -3.69
CA LEU A 37 11.80 -3.85 -2.54
C LEU A 37 12.67 -5.02 -2.06
N SER A 38 12.92 -6.01 -2.92
CA SER A 38 13.59 -7.26 -2.51
C SER A 38 15.02 -7.10 -2.02
N PRO A 39 15.84 -6.18 -2.56
CA PRO A 39 17.18 -5.94 -2.02
C PRO A 39 17.17 -5.35 -0.61
N ASN A 40 16.11 -4.63 -0.22
CA ASN A 40 16.04 -3.87 1.02
C ASN A 40 15.11 -4.49 2.07
N TYR A 41 14.10 -5.26 1.64
CA TYR A 41 13.01 -5.74 2.49
C TYR A 41 12.59 -7.16 2.09
N THR A 42 13.13 -8.17 2.77
CA THR A 42 12.76 -9.58 2.55
C THR A 42 11.81 -10.12 3.61
N HIS A 43 11.63 -9.40 4.72
CA HIS A 43 10.84 -9.79 5.88
C HIS A 43 10.44 -8.54 6.69
N ASN A 44 9.59 -8.70 7.71
CA ASN A 44 9.18 -7.63 8.61
C ASN A 44 8.61 -6.39 7.89
N LEU A 45 7.78 -6.58 6.87
CA LEU A 45 7.29 -5.51 6.01
C LEU A 45 5.76 -5.38 6.01
N ILE A 46 5.29 -4.17 6.30
CA ILE A 46 3.97 -3.65 5.95
C ILE A 46 4.20 -2.31 5.24
N MET A 47 4.12 -2.29 3.92
CA MET A 47 4.41 -1.09 3.11
C MET A 47 3.14 -0.47 2.53
N ALA A 48 2.88 0.79 2.87
CA ALA A 48 1.74 1.57 2.39
C ALA A 48 1.96 3.08 2.64
N ASN A 49 0.88 3.87 2.65
CA ASN A 49 0.87 5.25 3.15
C ASN A 49 0.62 5.26 4.65
N VAL A 50 1.69 5.21 5.43
CA VAL A 50 1.60 4.91 6.87
C VAL A 50 0.91 6.05 7.63
N LYS A 51 -0.04 5.68 8.49
CA LYS A 51 -0.72 6.62 9.39
C LYS A 51 -0.15 6.46 10.79
N LYS A 52 0.56 7.49 11.25
CA LYS A 52 1.07 7.62 12.61
C LYS A 52 0.21 8.61 13.38
N ASN A 53 -0.06 8.31 14.65
CA ASN A 53 -0.82 9.17 15.56
C ASN A 53 -2.18 9.63 14.99
N ALA A 54 -2.84 8.77 14.22
CA ALA A 54 -4.14 9.11 13.63
C ALA A 54 -5.21 9.18 14.72
N PRO A 55 -6.01 10.26 14.76
CA PRO A 55 -7.07 10.38 15.74
C PRO A 55 -8.18 9.37 15.46
N VAL A 56 -8.81 8.88 16.53
CA VAL A 56 -10.04 8.10 16.44
C VAL A 56 -11.19 9.04 16.13
N PHE A 57 -11.93 8.80 15.05
CA PHE A 57 -13.09 9.62 14.69
C PHE A 57 -14.22 9.41 15.70
N ARG A 58 -14.63 10.49 16.36
CA ARG A 58 -15.67 10.48 17.40
C ARG A 58 -16.94 11.22 16.97
N GLU A 59 -16.93 11.89 15.84
CA GLU A 59 -18.04 12.69 15.31
C GLU A 59 -19.22 11.79 14.90
N THR A 60 -20.47 12.25 15.11
CA THR A 60 -21.69 11.46 14.80
C THR A 60 -21.85 11.18 13.31
N GLU A 61 -21.47 12.14 12.48
CA GLU A 61 -21.65 12.08 11.02
C GLU A 61 -20.55 11.30 10.31
N SER A 62 -19.52 10.84 11.03
CA SER A 62 -18.44 10.08 10.42
C SER A 62 -18.87 8.65 10.17
N LYS A 63 -18.78 8.19 8.92
CA LYS A 63 -18.93 6.77 8.58
C LYS A 63 -17.92 5.87 9.31
N TRP A 64 -16.84 6.46 9.85
CA TRP A 64 -15.78 5.79 10.61
C TRP A 64 -15.85 6.10 12.11
N ARG A 65 -17.00 6.56 12.61
CA ARG A 65 -17.19 6.86 14.05
C ARG A 65 -16.94 5.61 14.89
N VAL A 66 -16.18 5.78 15.96
CA VAL A 66 -15.89 4.73 16.94
C VAL A 66 -16.18 5.27 18.34
N SER A 67 -16.90 4.50 19.15
CA SER A 67 -17.22 4.91 20.52
C SER A 67 -16.04 4.67 21.49
N PRO A 68 -15.95 5.39 22.63
CA PRO A 68 -14.95 5.13 23.65
C PRO A 68 -14.98 3.70 24.22
N GLU A 69 -16.16 3.07 24.22
CA GLU A 69 -16.36 1.68 24.66
C GLU A 69 -15.80 0.66 23.64
N GLU A 70 -15.86 0.98 22.35
CA GLU A 70 -15.25 0.17 21.30
C GLU A 70 -13.73 0.29 21.30
N PHE A 71 -13.23 1.51 21.45
CA PHE A 71 -11.80 1.82 21.48
C PHE A 71 -11.53 2.99 22.42
N SER A 72 -10.88 2.72 23.55
CA SER A 72 -10.74 3.69 24.65
C SER A 72 -9.70 4.78 24.39
N SER A 73 -8.66 4.49 23.62
CA SER A 73 -7.65 5.49 23.23
C SER A 73 -8.24 6.50 22.23
N ASN A 74 -7.75 7.73 22.26
CA ASN A 74 -8.12 8.77 21.27
C ASN A 74 -7.27 8.71 20.00
N VAL A 75 -6.27 7.83 19.96
CA VAL A 75 -5.32 7.69 18.87
C VAL A 75 -5.19 6.21 18.50
N TYR A 76 -5.27 5.91 17.20
CA TYR A 76 -5.02 4.56 16.69
C TYR A 76 -3.54 4.18 16.78
N PRO A 77 -3.20 2.89 16.91
CA PRO A 77 -1.85 2.42 16.65
C PRO A 77 -1.41 2.80 15.23
N THR A 78 -0.10 2.81 14.97
CA THR A 78 0.40 3.00 13.60
C THR A 78 -0.20 1.94 12.69
N TYR A 79 -0.86 2.36 11.61
CA TYR A 79 -1.56 1.47 10.68
C TYR A 79 -1.41 1.96 9.24
N CYS A 80 -1.79 1.10 8.30
CA CYS A 80 -1.75 1.33 6.86
C CYS A 80 -3.16 1.34 6.29
N PRO A 81 -3.62 2.42 5.64
CA PRO A 81 -4.93 2.49 5.02
C PRO A 81 -5.15 1.41 3.95
N GLY A 82 -6.38 0.90 3.89
CA GLY A 82 -6.73 -0.33 3.17
C GLY A 82 -6.49 -0.35 1.65
N TRP A 83 -6.45 0.78 0.96
CA TRP A 83 -6.53 0.83 -0.51
C TRP A 83 -5.34 0.22 -1.26
N ARG A 84 -4.16 0.18 -0.62
CA ARG A 84 -2.98 -0.51 -1.16
C ARG A 84 -1.98 -0.82 -0.06
N ILE A 85 -1.66 -2.10 0.11
CA ILE A 85 -0.70 -2.56 1.11
C ILE A 85 0.11 -3.73 0.56
N ILE A 86 1.44 -3.66 0.69
CA ILE A 86 2.36 -4.76 0.43
C ILE A 86 2.81 -5.34 1.77
N TYR A 87 2.69 -6.66 1.94
CA TYR A 87 3.19 -7.39 3.10
C TYR A 87 4.32 -8.31 2.69
N SER A 88 5.32 -8.49 3.54
CA SER A 88 6.16 -9.70 3.47
C SER A 88 5.39 -10.88 4.03
N MET A 89 5.67 -12.09 3.53
CA MET A 89 4.87 -13.26 3.88
C MET A 89 4.97 -13.68 5.36
N ASP A 90 6.11 -13.46 6.01
CA ASP A 90 6.28 -13.68 7.46
C ASP A 90 5.32 -12.83 8.29
N ILE A 91 5.06 -11.59 7.86
CA ILE A 91 4.08 -10.70 8.49
C ILE A 91 2.67 -11.22 8.26
N VAL A 92 2.31 -11.65 7.05
CA VAL A 92 0.98 -12.24 6.77
C VAL A 92 0.70 -13.40 7.73
N GLN A 93 1.66 -14.29 7.92
CA GLN A 93 1.54 -15.43 8.84
C GLN A 93 1.44 -14.98 10.31
N TYR A 94 2.24 -13.98 10.71
CA TYR A 94 2.16 -13.42 12.06
C TYR A 94 0.77 -12.81 12.34
N LEU A 95 0.27 -11.97 11.43
CA LEU A 95 -1.03 -11.34 11.53
C LEU A 95 -2.16 -12.38 11.54
N TYR A 96 -2.04 -13.44 10.74
CA TYR A 96 -3.00 -14.54 10.79
C TYR A 96 -3.02 -15.18 12.18
N ARG A 97 -1.88 -15.55 12.74
CA ARG A 97 -1.79 -16.10 14.11
C ARG A 97 -2.38 -15.16 15.16
N GLN A 98 -2.10 -13.86 15.08
CA GLN A 98 -2.68 -12.89 16.02
C GLN A 98 -4.19 -12.76 15.86
N SER A 99 -4.73 -12.86 14.63
CA SER A 99 -6.18 -12.81 14.41
C SER A 99 -6.94 -14.01 15.00
N GLN A 100 -6.25 -15.13 15.26
CA GLN A 100 -6.81 -16.30 15.93
C GLN A 100 -6.72 -16.21 17.46
N ASN A 101 -6.03 -15.21 18.01
CA ASN A 101 -5.86 -15.05 19.45
C ASN A 101 -7.13 -14.46 20.07
N THR A 102 -7.82 -15.25 20.90
CA THR A 102 -9.07 -14.86 21.56
C THR A 102 -8.92 -13.68 22.54
N ALA A 103 -7.70 -13.38 22.99
CA ALA A 103 -7.42 -12.21 23.83
C ALA A 103 -7.48 -10.89 23.04
N VAL A 104 -7.41 -10.94 21.69
CA VAL A 104 -7.53 -9.75 20.86
C VAL A 104 -8.99 -9.55 20.48
N LYS A 105 -9.61 -8.47 20.98
CA LYS A 105 -10.97 -8.10 20.62
C LYS A 105 -11.03 -7.69 19.14
N TYR A 106 -11.99 -8.24 18.41
CA TYR A 106 -12.26 -7.83 17.03
C TYR A 106 -12.56 -6.33 16.96
N PHE A 107 -12.04 -5.68 15.92
CA PHE A 107 -12.29 -4.28 15.61
C PHE A 107 -12.73 -4.17 14.15
N TRP A 108 -13.80 -3.42 13.91
CA TRP A 108 -14.53 -3.48 12.63
C TRP A 108 -13.86 -2.72 11.49
N ILE A 109 -13.02 -1.73 11.80
CA ILE A 109 -12.20 -1.04 10.80
C ILE A 109 -11.02 -1.95 10.48
N ASP A 110 -11.10 -2.60 9.32
CA ASP A 110 -10.26 -3.72 8.93
C ASP A 110 -8.78 -3.36 8.84
N ASP A 111 -8.45 -2.20 8.28
CA ASP A 111 -7.09 -1.74 8.08
C ASP A 111 -6.41 -1.35 9.41
N VAL A 112 -7.13 -0.68 10.31
CA VAL A 112 -6.72 -0.42 11.70
C VAL A 112 -6.56 -1.73 12.47
N PHE A 113 -7.49 -2.67 12.32
CA PHE A 113 -7.43 -3.96 13.01
C PHE A 113 -6.22 -4.77 12.55
N VAL A 114 -6.09 -5.02 11.24
CA VAL A 114 -5.09 -5.92 10.69
C VAL A 114 -3.70 -5.32 10.74
N THR A 115 -3.52 -4.07 10.33
CA THR A 115 -2.17 -3.48 10.24
C THR A 115 -1.77 -2.66 11.45
N GLY A 116 -2.72 -2.34 12.34
CA GLY A 116 -2.45 -1.63 13.59
C GLY A 116 -2.52 -2.55 14.79
N ILE A 117 -3.72 -2.99 15.16
CA ILE A 117 -3.97 -3.74 16.40
C ILE A 117 -3.24 -5.09 16.41
N LEU A 118 -3.40 -5.90 15.35
CA LEU A 118 -2.71 -7.20 15.24
C LEU A 118 -1.19 -7.03 15.14
N ALA A 119 -0.71 -5.93 14.55
CA ALA A 119 0.70 -5.63 14.39
C ALA A 119 1.34 -4.92 15.60
N ALA A 120 0.57 -4.58 16.65
CA ALA A 120 1.00 -3.64 17.69
C ALA A 120 2.26 -4.06 18.48
N LYS A 121 2.58 -5.35 18.53
CA LYS A 121 3.80 -5.87 19.19
C LYS A 121 5.03 -5.88 18.28
N LEU A 122 4.85 -5.67 16.98
CA LEU A 122 5.93 -5.62 16.02
C LEU A 122 6.55 -4.22 16.03
N LYS A 123 7.87 -4.17 15.87
CA LYS A 123 8.63 -2.92 15.80
C LYS A 123 9.15 -2.71 14.38
N ASP A 124 9.09 -1.47 13.92
CA ASP A 124 9.68 -1.03 12.65
C ASP A 124 9.23 -1.80 11.40
N VAL A 125 8.01 -2.34 11.40
CA VAL A 125 7.45 -3.08 10.24
C VAL A 125 6.75 -2.19 9.23
N HIS A 126 6.19 -1.05 9.66
CA HIS A 126 5.51 -0.11 8.77
C HIS A 126 6.50 0.73 7.97
N LYS A 127 6.47 0.61 6.64
CA LYS A 127 7.33 1.36 5.72
C LYS A 127 6.49 2.23 4.78
N GLU A 128 6.94 3.45 4.54
CA GLU A 128 6.32 4.32 3.56
C GLU A 128 6.66 3.81 2.15
N ILE A 129 5.64 3.73 1.29
CA ILE A 129 5.80 3.32 -0.11
C ILE A 129 6.30 4.46 -1.03
N GLY A 130 6.42 5.68 -0.51
CA GLY A 130 6.95 6.82 -1.25
C GLY A 130 6.04 7.33 -2.38
N PRO A 131 6.58 8.15 -3.31
CA PRO A 131 5.82 8.85 -4.36
C PRO A 131 5.42 7.94 -5.55
N LEU A 132 5.13 6.66 -5.31
CA LEU A 132 4.77 5.68 -6.34
C LEU A 132 3.27 5.70 -6.70
N THR A 133 2.59 6.81 -6.37
CA THR A 133 1.13 6.96 -6.51
C THR A 133 0.81 8.12 -7.43
N VAL A 134 0.00 7.87 -8.45
CA VAL A 134 -0.55 8.92 -9.32
C VAL A 134 -2.01 9.20 -8.96
N THR A 135 -2.44 10.45 -8.99
CA THR A 135 -3.84 10.84 -8.74
C THR A 135 -4.56 11.22 -10.03
N ASN A 136 -5.90 11.18 -10.04
CA ASN A 136 -6.70 11.70 -11.17
C ASN A 136 -6.31 13.14 -11.54
N THR A 137 -6.04 13.99 -10.55
CA THR A 137 -5.62 15.39 -10.76
C THR A 137 -4.26 15.47 -11.47
N MET A 138 -3.31 14.62 -11.06
CA MET A 138 -2.01 14.54 -11.71
C MET A 138 -2.15 14.09 -13.16
N VAL A 139 -2.93 13.03 -13.43
CA VAL A 139 -3.19 12.53 -14.80
C VAL A 139 -3.82 13.60 -15.68
N LYS A 140 -4.88 14.28 -15.20
CA LYS A 140 -5.52 15.38 -15.95
C LYS A 140 -4.55 16.50 -16.28
N ARG A 141 -3.70 16.88 -15.33
CA ARG A 141 -2.65 17.89 -15.54
C ARG A 141 -1.62 17.43 -16.56
N TYR A 142 -1.19 16.17 -16.51
CA TYR A 142 -0.24 15.60 -17.48
C TYR A 142 -0.79 15.64 -18.91
N LEU A 143 -2.02 15.19 -19.10
CA LEU A 143 -2.68 15.18 -20.42
C LEU A 143 -2.83 16.58 -21.01
N LYS A 144 -2.99 17.60 -20.16
CA LYS A 144 -3.16 18.99 -20.59
C LYS A 144 -1.84 19.73 -20.84
N GLU A 145 -0.82 19.48 -20.03
CA GLU A 145 0.39 20.33 -19.96
C GLU A 145 1.65 19.67 -20.53
N SER A 146 1.60 18.39 -20.93
CA SER A 146 2.80 17.61 -21.32
C SER A 146 3.91 17.67 -20.26
N ALA A 147 3.52 17.74 -18.98
CA ALA A 147 4.43 17.90 -17.86
C ALA A 147 5.34 16.69 -17.66
N LYS A 148 6.53 16.93 -17.09
CA LYS A 148 7.61 15.95 -16.88
C LYS A 148 7.13 14.72 -16.08
N TYR A 149 7.61 13.55 -16.49
CA TYR A 149 7.24 12.23 -15.98
C TYR A 149 7.75 11.96 -14.57
N SER A 150 6.93 11.38 -13.69
CA SER A 150 7.41 10.49 -12.64
C SER A 150 6.84 9.10 -12.88
N CYS A 151 7.69 8.07 -12.78
CA CYS A 151 7.23 6.69 -12.83
C CYS A 151 6.29 6.45 -11.63
N PHE A 152 5.18 5.77 -11.86
CA PHE A 152 4.24 5.39 -10.80
C PHE A 152 3.98 3.89 -10.86
N VAL A 153 3.68 3.30 -9.70
CA VAL A 153 3.30 1.89 -9.60
C VAL A 153 1.79 1.75 -9.43
N PHE A 154 1.15 2.70 -8.74
CA PHE A 154 -0.27 2.62 -8.43
C PHE A 154 -0.99 3.95 -8.68
N SER A 155 -2.30 3.91 -8.86
CA SER A 155 -3.13 5.10 -8.71
C SER A 155 -3.50 5.36 -7.25
N SER A 156 -4.08 6.52 -6.96
CA SER A 156 -4.87 6.74 -5.75
C SER A 156 -6.16 5.92 -5.77
N TYR A 157 -6.83 5.81 -4.63
CA TYR A 157 -8.21 5.33 -4.54
C TYR A 157 -9.14 6.14 -5.46
N SER A 158 -10.23 5.51 -5.88
CA SER A 158 -11.26 6.04 -6.76
C SER A 158 -10.70 6.63 -8.06
N PHE A 159 -9.71 5.94 -8.63
CA PHE A 159 -9.12 6.33 -9.90
C PHE A 159 -10.07 5.98 -11.05
N ASP A 160 -10.29 6.94 -11.95
CA ASP A 160 -11.21 6.73 -13.06
C ASP A 160 -10.52 5.93 -14.18
N ILE A 161 -10.56 4.61 -14.05
CA ILE A 161 -9.97 3.68 -15.01
C ILE A 161 -10.70 3.69 -16.35
N ASN A 162 -11.96 4.12 -16.39
CA ASN A 162 -12.79 4.12 -17.59
C ASN A 162 -12.40 5.21 -18.60
N GLN A 163 -11.47 6.11 -18.23
CA GLN A 163 -10.76 6.98 -19.18
C GLN A 163 -9.70 6.19 -19.96
N ASN A 164 -10.11 5.07 -20.59
CA ASN A 164 -9.24 4.10 -21.24
C ASN A 164 -8.30 4.73 -22.29
N GLY A 165 -8.79 5.68 -23.10
CA GLY A 165 -7.96 6.34 -24.11
C GLY A 165 -6.79 7.13 -23.50
N PRO A 166 -7.07 8.17 -22.69
CA PRO A 166 -6.03 8.98 -22.06
C PRO A 166 -5.13 8.19 -21.09
N LEU A 167 -5.67 7.20 -20.39
CA LEU A 167 -4.88 6.32 -19.51
C LEU A 167 -3.91 5.46 -20.31
N MET A 168 -4.35 4.84 -21.41
CA MET A 168 -3.46 4.03 -22.24
C MET A 168 -2.40 4.90 -22.92
N GLU A 169 -2.74 6.09 -23.40
CA GLU A 169 -1.75 7.04 -23.92
C GLU A 169 -0.71 7.42 -22.84
N PHE A 170 -1.16 7.67 -21.61
CA PHE A 170 -0.29 7.95 -20.48
C PHE A 170 0.63 6.77 -20.14
N LEU A 171 0.11 5.53 -20.14
CA LEU A 171 0.87 4.31 -19.91
C LEU A 171 1.88 4.03 -21.01
N HIS A 172 1.52 4.24 -22.29
CA HIS A 172 2.46 4.09 -23.41
C HIS A 172 3.65 5.04 -23.27
N LYS A 173 3.43 6.28 -22.81
CA LYS A 173 4.51 7.25 -22.54
C LYS A 173 5.37 6.89 -21.32
N GLN A 174 4.90 5.99 -20.43
CA GLN A 174 5.66 5.48 -19.29
C GLN A 174 6.63 4.34 -19.65
N THR A 175 6.64 3.85 -20.89
CA THR A 175 7.55 2.78 -21.32
C THR A 175 9.04 3.14 -21.16
N ALA A 176 9.38 4.44 -21.13
CA ALA A 176 10.73 4.93 -20.84
C ALA A 176 11.22 4.62 -19.42
N CYS A 177 10.32 4.30 -18.48
CA CYS A 177 10.67 3.87 -17.12
C CYS A 177 11.18 2.40 -17.07
N PHE A 178 11.20 1.67 -18.19
CA PHE A 178 11.65 0.26 -18.27
C PHE A 178 13.10 0.07 -18.69
N SER A 179 13.80 1.12 -19.13
CA SER A 179 15.13 0.91 -19.71
C SER A 179 16.21 0.74 -18.61
N MET A 180 16.95 -0.36 -18.70
CA MET A 180 18.19 -0.65 -17.94
C MET A 180 19.26 0.45 -18.06
N ALA A 181 19.11 1.42 -18.98
CA ALA A 181 20.06 2.50 -19.17
C ALA A 181 20.14 3.48 -17.98
N ASN A 182 19.05 3.67 -17.23
CA ASN A 182 19.04 4.64 -16.12
C ASN A 182 19.70 4.12 -14.82
N LEU A 183 20.08 2.83 -14.76
CA LEU A 183 20.81 2.28 -13.63
C LEU A 183 22.32 2.55 -13.74
N LEU A 184 22.88 2.60 -14.95
CA LEU A 184 24.31 2.90 -15.15
C LEU A 184 24.63 4.37 -14.87
N ASP A 185 23.73 5.30 -15.22
CA ASP A 185 23.94 6.73 -14.98
C ASP A 185 23.93 7.13 -13.49
N TYR A 186 23.27 6.34 -12.64
CA TYR A 186 23.24 6.57 -11.18
C TYR A 186 24.51 6.05 -10.48
N TRP A 187 25.15 5.01 -11.01
CA TRP A 187 26.38 4.45 -10.45
C TRP A 187 27.66 5.10 -11.01
N MET A 188 27.64 5.65 -12.21
CA MET A 188 28.80 6.33 -12.80
C MET A 188 28.98 7.79 -12.34
N ASN A 189 28.04 8.34 -11.54
CA ASN A 189 28.11 9.70 -11.00
C ASN A 189 28.18 9.75 -9.47
N LYS A 190 28.73 8.71 -8.83
CA LYS A 190 29.18 8.74 -7.43
C LYS A 190 30.66 8.39 -7.32
#